data_AF-A0A9J6FQS1-F1
#
_entry.id   AF-A0A9J6FQS1-F1
#
_cell.length_a   1.000
_cell.length_b   1.000
_cell.length_c   1.000
_cell.angle_alpha   90.00
_cell.angle_beta   90.00
_cell.angle_gamma   90.00
#
_symmetry.space_group_name_H-M   'P 1'
#
loop_
_entity.id
_entity.type
_entity.pdbx_description
1 polymer ?
#
loop_
_entity_poly.entity_id
_entity_poly.type
_entity_poly.pdbx_seq_one_letter_code
_entity_poly.pdbx_strand_id
1 'polypeptide(L)'
;MLALVANRHQGMPEWTLLRLVCTFIVDKFEYALPYFELSKLETQKVDALLRNAYKQALGHLFSALVAHNTIAEITEAVRTAHIQRLAKSPEGRTLLTRLGITKPLQYPDVRSLPTTVQAAIHATPLPRNMNPDLHPERRQA
;
A
#
# COMPACT_ATOMS: atom_id res chain seq x y z
N MET A 1 -4.25 -10.49 -19.33
CA MET A 1 -2.91 -10.91 -18.83
C MET A 1 -2.95 -12.27 -18.14
N LEU A 2 -3.83 -12.51 -17.17
CA LEU A 2 -3.91 -13.82 -16.47
C LEU A 2 -4.17 -15.02 -17.40
N ALA A 3 -5.06 -14.86 -18.40
CA ALA A 3 -5.35 -15.92 -19.38
C ALA A 3 -4.14 -16.37 -20.22
N LEU A 4 -3.14 -15.50 -20.41
CA LEU A 4 -1.92 -15.81 -21.16
C LEU A 4 -0.92 -16.62 -20.32
N VAL A 5 -0.94 -16.41 -19.00
CA VAL A 5 -0.04 -17.06 -18.04
C VAL A 5 -0.60 -18.40 -17.56
N ALA A 6 -1.93 -18.51 -17.44
CA ALA A 6 -2.57 -19.73 -16.94
C ALA A 6 -2.49 -20.94 -17.90
N ASN A 7 -2.42 -20.71 -19.22
CA ASN A 7 -2.63 -21.76 -20.23
C ASN A 7 -1.37 -22.31 -20.93
N ARG A 8 -0.16 -21.81 -20.64
CA ARG A 8 1.06 -22.28 -21.33
C ARG A 8 1.81 -23.34 -20.51
N HIS A 9 1.54 -24.59 -20.85
CA HIS A 9 2.33 -25.82 -20.64
C HIS A 9 2.45 -26.44 -19.25
N GLN A 10 2.29 -25.72 -18.14
CA GLN A 10 2.09 -26.29 -16.80
C GLN A 10 1.27 -25.29 -15.98
N GLY A 11 0.02 -25.62 -15.67
CA GLY A 11 -0.91 -24.71 -14.99
C GLY A 11 -0.30 -24.14 -13.71
N MET A 12 -0.25 -22.81 -13.61
CA MET A 12 0.20 -22.12 -12.41
C MET A 12 -0.73 -22.45 -11.24
N PRO A 13 -0.22 -22.78 -10.04
CA PRO A 13 -1.07 -23.10 -8.91
C PRO A 13 -1.92 -21.90 -8.50
N GLU A 14 -3.10 -22.19 -7.95
CA GLU A 14 -4.15 -21.22 -7.63
C GLU A 14 -3.65 -20.07 -6.75
N TRP A 15 -2.83 -20.38 -5.74
CA TRP A 15 -2.25 -19.37 -4.84
C TRP A 15 -1.33 -18.38 -5.58
N THR A 16 -0.61 -18.83 -6.62
CA THR A 16 0.25 -17.96 -7.42
C THR A 16 -0.59 -17.09 -8.34
N LEU A 17 -1.67 -17.62 -8.92
CA LEU A 17 -2.62 -16.82 -9.69
C LEU A 17 -3.28 -15.75 -8.82
N LEU A 18 -3.66 -16.08 -7.59
CA LEU A 18 -4.19 -15.11 -6.64
C LEU A 18 -3.15 -14.04 -6.28
N ARG A 19 -1.89 -14.44 -6.08
CA ARG A 19 -0.80 -13.49 -5.86
C ARG A 19 -0.64 -12.54 -7.05
N LEU A 20 -0.75 -13.03 -8.28
CA LEU A 20 -0.71 -12.18 -9.48
C LEU A 20 -1.90 -11.21 -9.54
N VAL A 21 -3.11 -11.66 -9.17
CA VAL A 21 -4.28 -10.77 -9.07
C VAL A 21 -4.01 -9.66 -8.05
N CYS A 22 -3.54 -10.01 -6.85
CA CYS A 22 -3.22 -9.02 -5.83
C CYS A 22 -2.15 -8.04 -6.34
N THR A 23 -0.99 -8.54 -6.78
CA THR A 23 0.16 -7.69 -7.14
C THR A 23 -0.05 -6.85 -8.41
N PHE A 24 -0.83 -7.31 -9.38
CA PHE A 24 -0.99 -6.57 -10.65
C PHE A 24 -2.31 -5.82 -10.77
N ILE A 25 -3.38 -6.32 -10.14
CA ILE A 25 -4.71 -5.73 -10.28
C ILE A 25 -5.05 -4.93 -9.03
N VAL A 26 -4.94 -5.54 -7.84
CA VAL A 26 -5.26 -4.85 -6.58
C VAL A 26 -4.30 -3.70 -6.35
N ASP A 27 -2.98 -3.90 -6.46
CA ASP A 27 -2.01 -2.82 -6.26
C ASP A 27 -2.24 -1.63 -7.23
N LYS A 28 -2.62 -1.90 -8.48
CA LYS A 28 -2.97 -0.84 -9.45
C LYS A 28 -4.24 -0.09 -9.04
N PHE A 29 -5.25 -0.82 -8.58
CA PHE A 29 -6.50 -0.23 -8.12
C PHE A 29 -6.30 0.58 -6.85
N GLU A 30 -5.53 0.06 -5.90
CA GLU A 30 -5.15 0.72 -4.65
C GLU A 30 -4.38 2.02 -4.92
N TYR A 31 -3.47 2.01 -5.89
CA TYR A 31 -2.69 3.19 -6.25
C TYR A 31 -3.51 4.27 -6.98
N ALA A 32 -4.37 3.87 -7.91
CA ALA A 32 -5.02 4.81 -8.82
C ALA A 32 -6.40 5.27 -8.35
N LEU A 33 -7.29 4.32 -8.06
CA LEU A 33 -8.73 4.57 -7.97
C LEU A 33 -9.18 5.45 -6.80
N PRO A 34 -8.52 5.47 -5.62
CA PRO A 34 -8.90 6.35 -4.53
C PRO A 34 -8.91 7.85 -4.88
N TYR A 35 -8.22 8.23 -5.96
CA TYR A 35 -8.07 9.61 -6.39
C TYR A 35 -8.93 9.98 -7.61
N PHE A 36 -9.69 9.04 -8.17
CA PHE A 36 -10.58 9.29 -9.30
C PHE A 36 -12.02 9.45 -8.84
N GLU A 37 -12.72 10.42 -9.43
CA GLU A 37 -14.17 10.57 -9.30
C GLU A 37 -14.87 9.59 -10.26
N LEU A 38 -15.04 8.34 -9.83
CA LEU A 38 -15.74 7.33 -10.63
C LEU A 38 -17.26 7.55 -10.57
N SER A 39 -17.91 7.53 -11.73
CA SER A 39 -19.37 7.40 -11.80
C SER A 39 -19.81 6.04 -11.28
N LYS A 40 -21.09 5.92 -10.86
CA LYS A 40 -21.67 4.64 -10.38
C LYS A 40 -21.46 3.50 -11.38
N LEU A 41 -21.57 3.79 -12.68
CA LEU A 41 -21.42 2.81 -13.75
C LEU A 41 -19.96 2.36 -13.87
N GLU A 42 -19.00 3.28 -13.76
CA GLU A 42 -17.58 2.94 -13.75
C GLU A 42 -17.20 2.15 -12.51
N THR A 43 -17.68 2.51 -11.32
CA THR A 43 -17.46 1.73 -10.09
C THR A 43 -17.96 0.29 -10.27
N GLN A 44 -19.17 0.11 -10.81
CA GLN A 44 -19.72 -1.22 -11.08
C GLN A 44 -18.88 -2.01 -12.09
N LYS A 45 -18.37 -1.35 -13.14
CA LYS A 45 -17.47 -1.98 -14.12
C LYS A 45 -16.18 -2.44 -13.46
N VAL A 46 -15.54 -1.60 -12.63
CA VAL A 46 -14.29 -1.96 -11.96
C VAL A 46 -14.52 -3.09 -10.95
N ASP A 47 -15.60 -3.02 -10.16
CA ASP A 47 -15.98 -4.11 -9.26
C ASP A 47 -16.22 -5.42 -10.01
N ALA A 48 -16.83 -5.37 -11.20
CA ALA A 48 -17.01 -6.54 -12.05
C ALA A 48 -15.66 -7.08 -12.57
N LEU A 49 -14.73 -6.21 -12.97
CA LEU A 49 -13.38 -6.60 -13.38
C LEU A 49 -12.61 -7.25 -12.22
N LEU A 50 -12.68 -6.68 -11.02
CA LEU A 50 -12.05 -7.21 -9.82
C LEU A 50 -12.61 -8.60 -9.48
N ARG A 51 -13.94 -8.74 -9.45
CA ARG A 51 -14.60 -10.04 -9.24
C ARG A 51 -14.21 -11.05 -10.30
N ASN A 52 -14.18 -10.67 -11.58
CA ASN A 52 -13.81 -11.58 -12.66
C ASN A 52 -12.35 -12.03 -12.57
N ALA A 53 -11.44 -11.14 -12.17
CA ALA A 53 -10.04 -11.49 -11.93
C ALA A 53 -9.89 -12.51 -10.79
N TYR A 54 -10.57 -12.28 -9.66
CA TYR A 54 -10.59 -13.24 -8.56
C TYR A 54 -11.27 -14.56 -8.93
N LYS A 55 -12.39 -14.53 -9.68
CA LYS A 55 -13.03 -15.74 -10.21
C LYS A 55 -12.07 -16.55 -11.06
N GLN A 56 -11.31 -15.89 -11.92
CA GLN A 56 -10.34 -16.55 -12.77
C GLN A 56 -9.19 -17.16 -11.97
N ALA A 57 -8.74 -16.50 -10.90
CA ALA A 57 -7.66 -17.01 -10.06
C ALA A 57 -8.10 -18.13 -9.11
N LEU A 58 -9.29 -18.03 -8.51
CA LEU A 58 -9.78 -18.96 -7.48
C LEU A 58 -10.64 -20.11 -8.02
N GLY A 59 -11.14 -20.01 -9.25
CA GLY A 59 -11.98 -21.03 -9.87
C GLY A 59 -13.17 -21.43 -8.97
N HIS A 60 -13.15 -22.67 -8.48
CA HIS A 60 -14.20 -23.26 -7.65
C HIS A 60 -14.20 -22.76 -6.19
N LEU A 61 -13.09 -22.24 -5.67
CA LEU A 61 -12.99 -21.69 -4.31
C LEU A 61 -13.50 -20.24 -4.21
N PHE A 62 -13.89 -19.65 -5.34
CA PHE A 62 -14.34 -18.25 -5.40
C PHE A 62 -15.53 -17.94 -4.48
N SER A 63 -16.49 -18.86 -4.37
CA SER A 63 -17.70 -18.68 -3.56
C SER A 63 -17.44 -18.62 -2.06
N ALA A 64 -16.30 -19.13 -1.59
CA ALA A 64 -15.97 -19.20 -0.16
C ALA A 64 -15.16 -17.99 0.34
N LEU A 65 -14.39 -17.30 -0.52
CA LEU A 65 -13.42 -16.27 -0.11
C LEU A 65 -13.78 -14.82 -0.50
N VAL A 66 -14.58 -14.60 -1.55
CA VAL A 66 -14.64 -13.27 -2.23
C VAL A 66 -15.93 -12.49 -1.94
N ALA A 67 -16.54 -12.70 -0.79
CA ALA A 67 -17.78 -12.00 -0.46
C ALA A 67 -17.60 -10.46 -0.32
N HIS A 68 -16.38 -9.94 -0.15
CA HIS A 68 -16.16 -8.57 0.37
C HIS A 68 -14.93 -7.81 -0.17
N ASN A 69 -14.66 -7.83 -1.48
CA ASN A 69 -13.67 -6.91 -2.05
C ASN A 69 -14.30 -6.06 -3.17
N THR A 70 -14.80 -4.90 -2.77
CA THR A 70 -15.26 -3.81 -3.65
C THR A 70 -14.20 -2.71 -3.72
N ILE A 71 -14.24 -1.90 -4.78
CA ILE A 71 -13.38 -0.71 -4.88
C ILE A 71 -13.65 0.28 -3.75
N ALA A 72 -14.88 0.34 -3.23
CA ALA A 72 -15.21 1.19 -2.08
C ALA A 72 -14.45 0.75 -0.82
N GLU A 73 -14.39 -0.56 -0.54
CA GLU A 73 -13.63 -1.11 0.59
C GLU A 73 -12.13 -0.86 0.44
N ILE A 74 -11.58 -1.09 -0.76
CA ILE A 74 -10.16 -0.80 -1.05
C ILE A 74 -9.87 0.68 -0.83
N THR A 75 -10.73 1.56 -1.34
CA THR A 75 -10.57 3.02 -1.20
C THR A 75 -10.61 3.46 0.27
N GLU A 76 -11.54 2.89 1.05
CA GLU A 76 -11.64 3.21 2.48
C GLU A 76 -10.44 2.65 3.28
N ALA A 77 -9.95 1.47 2.92
CA ALA A 77 -8.74 0.90 3.51
C ALA A 77 -7.52 1.80 3.27
N VAL A 78 -7.31 2.24 2.02
CA VAL A 78 -6.24 3.19 1.65
C VAL A 78 -6.40 4.51 2.42
N ARG A 79 -7.60 5.06 2.45
CA ARG A 79 -7.89 6.31 3.17
C ARG A 79 -7.55 6.18 4.65
N THR A 80 -7.95 5.08 5.28
CA THR A 80 -7.66 4.81 6.68
C THR A 80 -6.16 4.65 6.93
N ALA A 81 -5.43 3.92 6.09
CA ALA A 81 -3.98 3.79 6.18
C ALA A 81 -3.27 5.15 6.04
N HIS A 82 -3.71 6.01 5.12
CA HIS A 82 -3.16 7.36 4.97
C HIS A 82 -3.41 8.25 6.17
N ILE A 83 -4.62 8.22 6.74
CA ILE A 83 -4.93 8.96 7.97
C ILE A 83 -4.05 8.47 9.12
N GLN A 84 -3.90 7.15 9.29
CA GLN A 84 -3.02 6.57 10.30
C GLN A 84 -1.56 6.94 10.10
N ARG A 85 -1.10 7.05 8.85
CA ARG A 85 0.27 7.48 8.53
C ARG A 85 0.48 8.96 8.88
N LEU A 86 -0.44 9.84 8.47
CA LEU A 86 -0.37 11.28 8.79
C LEU A 86 -0.41 11.53 10.30
N ALA A 87 -1.17 10.71 11.03
CA ALA A 87 -1.24 10.76 12.48
C ALA A 87 0.11 10.53 13.18
N LYS A 88 1.10 9.92 12.52
CA LYS A 88 2.40 9.63 13.12
C LYS A 88 3.33 10.85 13.17
N SER A 89 3.11 11.88 12.34
CA SER A 89 3.94 13.09 12.35
C SER A 89 3.22 14.30 12.96
N PRO A 90 3.95 15.24 13.60
CA PRO A 90 3.37 16.49 14.12
C PRO A 90 2.66 17.31 13.04
N GLU A 91 3.25 17.41 11.85
CA GLU A 91 2.69 18.15 10.73
C GLU A 91 1.43 17.48 10.19
N GLY A 92 1.42 16.16 10.11
CA GLY A 92 0.27 15.39 9.67
C GLY A 92 -0.92 15.49 10.64
N ARG A 93 -0.67 15.51 11.96
CA ARG A 93 -1.70 15.79 12.97
C ARG A 93 -2.30 17.19 12.80
N THR A 94 -1.46 18.18 12.54
CA THR A 94 -1.91 19.56 12.29
C THR A 94 -2.79 19.63 11.04
N LEU A 95 -2.39 18.97 9.96
CA LEU A 95 -3.17 18.86 8.72
C LEU A 95 -4.53 18.18 8.96
N LEU A 96 -4.56 17.04 9.65
CA LEU A 96 -5.79 16.30 9.95
C LEU A 96 -6.77 17.14 10.78
N THR A 97 -6.24 17.90 11.76
CA THR A 97 -7.03 18.83 12.57
C THR A 97 -7.65 19.94 11.71
N ARG A 98 -6.87 20.52 10.80
CA ARG A 98 -7.35 21.55 9.86
C ARG A 98 -8.45 21.02 8.93
N LEU A 99 -8.38 19.73 8.55
CA LEU A 99 -9.38 19.06 7.72
C LEU A 99 -10.61 18.59 8.52
N GLY A 100 -10.65 18.81 9.84
CA GLY A 100 -11.76 18.37 10.71
C GLY A 100 -11.84 16.85 10.89
N ILE A 101 -10.76 16.11 10.63
CA ILE A 101 -10.73 14.66 10.74
C ILE A 101 -10.28 14.27 12.15
N THR A 102 -11.24 14.02 13.04
CA THR A 102 -11.01 13.61 14.42
C THR A 102 -11.18 12.09 14.57
N LYS A 103 -10.16 11.29 14.23
CA LYS A 103 -10.15 9.85 14.58
C LYS A 103 -9.44 9.66 15.94
N PRO A 104 -9.91 8.75 16.81
CA PRO A 104 -9.17 8.33 17.99
C PRO A 104 -7.96 7.52 17.53
N LEU A 105 -6.89 8.23 17.21
CA LEU A 105 -5.63 7.61 16.85
C LEU A 105 -5.04 7.15 18.17
N GLN A 106 -5.04 5.85 18.43
CA GLN A 106 -4.21 5.28 19.49
C GLN A 106 -2.77 5.54 19.08
N TYR A 107 -2.24 6.67 19.53
CA TYR A 107 -0.85 7.00 19.34
C TYR A 107 -0.04 6.03 20.21
N PRO A 108 0.98 5.35 19.68
CA PRO A 108 2.04 4.90 20.57
C PRO A 108 2.58 6.17 21.23
N ASP A 109 2.47 6.21 22.55
CA ASP A 109 2.93 7.32 23.37
C ASP A 109 4.39 7.58 23.00
N VAL A 110 4.69 8.79 22.50
CA VAL A 110 6.06 9.13 22.08
C VAL A 110 6.86 9.31 23.36
N ARG A 111 7.48 8.23 23.81
CA ARG A 111 8.36 8.24 24.98
C ARG A 111 9.75 8.67 24.53
N SER A 112 10.28 9.71 25.16
CA SER A 112 11.69 10.04 24.99
C SER A 112 12.55 8.86 25.41
N LEU A 113 13.49 8.48 24.55
CA LEU A 113 14.52 7.51 24.90
C LEU A 113 15.35 8.08 26.05
N PRO A 114 15.67 7.29 27.09
CA PRO A 114 16.62 7.68 28.12
C PRO A 114 17.93 8.14 27.48
N THR A 115 18.54 9.19 28.05
CA THR A 115 19.76 9.81 27.53
C THR A 115 20.92 8.81 27.38
N THR A 116 20.97 7.80 28.25
CA THR A 116 21.93 6.70 28.20
C THR A 116 21.79 5.85 26.93
N VAL A 117 20.57 5.57 26.50
CA VAL A 117 20.29 4.80 25.28
C VAL A 117 20.56 5.66 24.04
N GLN A 118 20.20 6.95 24.07
CA GLN A 118 20.52 7.87 22.97
C GLN A 118 22.02 7.98 22.72
N ALA A 119 22.82 8.07 23.79
CA ALA A 119 24.27 8.14 23.69
C ALA A 119 24.91 6.84 23.14
N ALA A 120 24.24 5.70 23.30
CA ALA A 120 24.70 4.41 22.78
C ALA A 120 24.35 4.19 21.30
N ILE A 121 23.40 4.95 20.74
CA ILE A 121 23.02 4.86 19.33
C ILE A 121 24.00 5.71 18.50
N HIS A 122 25.02 5.06 17.94
CA HIS A 122 25.88 5.65 16.93
C HIS A 122 25.31 5.39 15.54
N ALA A 123 24.72 6.42 14.92
CA ALA A 123 24.42 6.42 13.49
C ALA A 123 25.46 7.27 12.77
N THR A 124 26.14 6.70 11.77
CA THR A 124 27.05 7.47 10.92
C THR A 124 26.24 8.53 10.18
N PRO A 125 26.64 9.82 10.23
CA PRO A 125 25.90 10.86 9.54
C PRO A 125 25.87 10.57 8.04
N LEU A 126 24.71 10.74 7.41
CA LEU A 126 24.60 10.66 5.95
C LEU A 126 25.56 11.67 5.33
N PRO A 127 26.36 11.28 4.32
CA PRO A 127 27.35 12.16 3.72
C PRO A 127 26.64 13.35 3.05
N ARG A 128 26.92 14.56 3.55
CA ARG A 128 26.45 15.82 2.97
C ARG A 128 27.49 16.32 1.96
N ASN A 129 27.04 16.98 0.89
CA ASN A 129 27.89 17.56 -0.17
C ASN A 129 28.76 16.53 -0.92
N MET A 130 28.21 15.37 -1.29
CA MET A 130 28.88 14.42 -2.19
C MET A 130 28.95 14.96 -3.62
N ASN A 131 29.99 15.75 -3.91
CA ASN A 131 30.32 16.10 -5.28
C ASN A 131 30.88 14.86 -6.00
N PRO A 132 30.32 14.48 -7.18
CA PRO A 132 30.73 13.29 -7.91
C PRO A 132 32.22 13.24 -8.26
N ASP A 133 32.81 14.38 -8.62
CA ASP A 133 34.17 14.47 -9.16
C ASP A 133 35.21 14.65 -8.06
N LEU A 134 34.84 15.31 -6.95
CA LEU A 134 35.76 15.65 -5.86
C LEU A 134 35.85 14.57 -4.77
N HIS A 135 34.87 13.65 -4.68
CA HIS A 135 34.78 12.67 -3.59
C HIS A 135 34.52 11.23 -4.08
N PRO A 136 35.32 10.66 -5.00
CA PRO A 136 35.10 9.32 -5.55
C PRO A 136 35.27 8.21 -4.50
N GLU A 137 36.24 8.36 -3.58
CA GLU A 137 36.55 7.35 -2.56
C GLU A 137 35.43 7.17 -1.53
N ARG A 138 34.65 8.22 -1.29
CA ARG A 138 33.54 8.20 -0.32
C ARG A 138 32.28 7.50 -0.84
N ARG A 139 32.23 7.18 -2.14
CA ARG A 139 31.18 6.36 -2.76
C ARG A 139 31.45 4.85 -2.71
N GLN A 140 32.67 4.45 -2.37
CA GLN A 140 33.08 3.04 -2.37
C GLN A 140 33.07 2.38 -0.98
N ALA A 141 32.75 3.16 0.08
CA ALA A 141 32.69 2.72 1.47
C ALA A 141 31.26 2.43 1.93
#